data_AF-A0A8H4R5X6-F1
#
_entry.id   AF-A0A8H4R5X6-F1
#
_cell.length_a   1.000
_cell.length_b   1.000
_cell.length_c   1.000
_cell.angle_alpha   90.00
_cell.angle_beta   90.00
_cell.angle_gamma   90.00
#
_symmetry.space_group_name_H-M   'P 1'
#
loop_
_entity.id
_entity.type
_entity.pdbx_description
1 polymer ?
#
loop_
_entity_poly.entity_id
_entity_poly.type
_entity_poly.pdbx_seq_one_letter_code
_entity_poly.pdbx_strand_id
1 'polypeptide(L)'
;MGTLAWKYPYKVVERRRLKLCSLGWCPFQIRLLEDTVNQSTIDWLAALDMQQDPVGHKECTIEEYARNNIDASTYQQTHICDSRQCQKLLPNLEEVMGILREIEIPIICLETLNGESRLIVSASSKSLPGNYFAISHVWADGLGGSTEIGLNLCQVERLSRLCSSLKTTPPTARFWVDYLCIPRTDPHVYIQALVGIRDVYINASSVW
;
A
#
# COMPACT_ATOMS: atom_id res chain seq x y z
N MET A 1 18.36 14.17 58.02
CA MET A 1 18.08 14.93 56.78
C MET A 1 18.23 13.97 55.62
N GLY A 2 17.11 13.59 54.97
CA GLY A 2 17.12 12.65 53.84
C GLY A 2 17.56 13.36 52.57
N THR A 3 18.54 12.79 51.88
CA THR A 3 19.07 13.32 50.62
C THR A 3 18.02 13.17 49.52
N LEU A 4 17.50 14.29 49.00
CA LEU A 4 16.63 14.28 47.82
C LEU A 4 17.49 14.05 46.57
N ALA A 5 17.45 12.84 46.04
CA ALA A 5 18.12 12.50 44.79
C ALA A 5 17.18 12.78 43.60
N TRP A 6 17.48 13.84 42.84
CA TRP A 6 16.82 14.11 41.55
C TRP A 6 17.36 13.12 40.50
N LYS A 7 16.56 12.11 40.18
CA LYS A 7 16.86 11.16 39.10
C LYS A 7 16.04 11.54 37.87
N TYR A 8 16.70 11.58 36.72
CA TYR A 8 16.01 11.69 35.44
C TYR A 8 15.06 10.50 35.29
N PRO A 9 13.76 10.70 34.97
CA PRO A 9 12.82 9.61 34.86
C PRO A 9 13.07 8.88 33.53
N TYR A 10 14.06 7.98 33.52
CA TYR A 10 14.32 7.04 32.42
C TYR A 10 13.08 6.22 32.00
N LYS A 11 11.99 6.28 32.78
CA LYS A 11 10.71 5.62 32.55
C LYS A 11 9.73 6.37 31.63
N VAL A 12 10.07 7.53 31.07
CA VAL A 12 9.12 8.24 30.17
C VAL A 12 8.99 7.50 28.83
N VAL A 13 10.12 7.15 28.20
CA VAL A 13 10.15 6.38 26.95
C VAL A 13 9.50 5.00 27.15
N GLU A 14 9.87 4.31 28.22
CA GLU A 14 9.30 3.00 28.57
C GLU A 14 7.77 3.07 28.80
N ARG A 15 7.27 4.11 29.50
CA ARG A 15 5.83 4.30 29.69
C ARG A 15 5.10 4.57 28.38
N ARG A 16 5.68 5.36 27.46
CA ARG A 16 5.10 5.60 26.14
C ARG A 16 5.03 4.31 25.33
N ARG A 17 6.10 3.52 25.31
CA ARG A 17 6.12 2.20 24.66
C ARG A 17 5.03 1.29 25.21
N LEU A 18 4.93 1.15 26.54
CA LEU A 18 3.89 0.32 27.16
C LEU A 18 2.48 0.79 26.81
N LYS A 19 2.25 2.11 26.77
CA LYS A 19 0.96 2.70 26.39
C LYS A 19 0.63 2.48 24.91
N LEU A 20 1.57 2.71 24.01
CA LEU A 20 1.34 2.48 22.58
C LEU A 20 1.15 1.00 22.26
N CYS A 21 1.92 0.10 22.89
CA CYS A 21 1.71 -1.35 22.77
C CYS A 21 0.32 -1.76 23.24
N SER A 22 -0.21 -1.18 24.33
CA SER A 22 -1.57 -1.48 24.80
C SER A 22 -2.66 -0.93 23.88
N LEU A 23 -2.33 0.04 23.01
CA LEU A 23 -3.18 0.56 21.94
C LEU A 23 -3.01 -0.20 20.61
N GLY A 24 -2.27 -1.32 20.60
CA GLY A 24 -2.10 -2.19 19.44
C GLY A 24 -0.91 -1.86 18.54
N TRP A 25 -0.09 -0.86 18.89
CA TRP A 25 1.12 -0.56 18.12
C TRP A 25 2.18 -1.65 18.28
N CYS A 26 2.84 -1.99 17.17
CA CYS A 26 3.92 -2.97 17.22
C CYS A 26 5.26 -2.34 17.67
N PRO A 27 6.17 -3.13 18.27
CA PRO A 27 7.46 -2.63 18.76
C PRO A 27 8.29 -1.92 17.68
N PHE A 28 8.31 -2.45 16.46
CA PHE A 28 9.00 -1.85 15.32
C PHE A 28 8.48 -0.45 14.97
N GLN A 29 7.15 -0.27 14.87
CA GLN A 29 6.56 1.04 14.56
C GLN A 29 6.85 2.06 15.65
N ILE A 30 6.81 1.64 16.91
CA ILE A 30 7.14 2.53 18.02
C ILE A 30 8.60 2.95 17.92
N ARG A 31 9.51 2.02 17.63
CA ARG A 31 10.93 2.33 17.41
C ARG A 31 11.14 3.29 16.24
N LEU A 32 10.47 3.05 15.11
CA LEU A 32 10.52 3.92 13.94
C LEU A 32 10.05 5.34 14.28
N LEU A 33 8.96 5.49 15.03
CA LEU A 33 8.50 6.80 15.49
C LEU A 33 9.54 7.47 16.40
N GLU A 34 10.10 6.73 17.36
CA GLU A 34 11.14 7.26 18.26
C GLU A 34 12.39 7.76 17.50
N ASP A 35 12.73 7.15 16.37
CA ASP A 35 13.90 7.52 15.57
C ASP A 35 13.59 8.62 14.53
N THR A 36 12.36 8.71 14.03
CA THR A 36 11.99 9.61 12.90
C THR A 36 11.25 10.88 13.31
N VAL A 37 10.59 10.88 14.47
CA VAL A 37 9.79 12.03 14.94
C VAL A 37 10.25 12.52 16.30
N ASN A 38 9.85 13.75 16.65
CA ASN A 38 10.15 14.30 17.97
C ASN A 38 9.24 13.72 19.06
N GLN A 39 9.66 13.89 20.31
CA GLN A 39 8.95 13.34 21.47
C GLN A 39 7.53 13.90 21.65
N SER A 40 7.28 15.15 21.21
CA SER A 40 5.96 15.78 21.28
C SER A 40 4.94 15.10 20.37
N THR A 41 5.37 14.62 19.19
CA THR A 41 4.51 13.84 18.29
C THR A 41 4.09 12.53 18.94
N ILE A 42 5.01 11.85 19.64
CA ILE A 42 4.73 10.59 20.34
C ILE A 42 3.79 10.82 21.53
N ASP A 43 3.99 11.91 22.29
CA ASP A 43 3.07 12.32 23.36
C ASP A 43 1.67 12.61 22.84
N TRP A 44 1.58 13.31 21.71
CA TRP A 44 0.31 13.62 21.07
C TRP A 44 -0.43 12.35 20.63
N LEU A 45 0.27 11.39 19.99
CA LEU A 45 -0.28 10.09 19.61
C LEU A 45 -0.80 9.30 20.82
N ALA A 46 -0.01 9.25 21.89
CA ALA A 46 -0.39 8.56 23.12
C ALA A 46 -1.57 9.24 23.84
N ALA A 47 -1.64 10.58 23.80
CA ALA A 47 -2.73 11.35 24.40
C ALA A 47 -4.04 11.24 23.61
N LEU A 48 -3.97 11.01 22.30
CA LEU A 48 -5.14 10.74 21.45
C LEU A 48 -5.68 9.31 21.58
N ASP A 49 -5.01 8.45 22.35
CA ASP A 49 -5.32 7.01 22.40
C ASP A 49 -5.45 6.39 21.00
N MET A 50 -4.58 6.82 20.08
CA MET A 50 -4.63 6.39 18.68
C MET A 50 -4.40 4.89 18.58
N GLN A 51 -5.46 4.16 18.21
CA GLN A 51 -5.40 2.71 18.08
C GLN A 51 -4.78 2.30 16.75
N GLN A 52 -3.96 1.26 16.79
CA GLN A 52 -3.50 0.53 15.62
C GLN A 52 -4.15 -0.84 15.59
N ASP A 53 -4.38 -1.36 14.39
CA ASP A 53 -4.85 -2.73 14.23
C ASP A 53 -3.72 -3.69 14.64
N PRO A 54 -3.88 -4.50 15.69
CA PRO A 54 -2.86 -5.43 16.15
C PRO A 54 -2.74 -6.68 15.26
N VAL A 55 -3.63 -6.87 14.28
CA VAL A 55 -3.65 -8.04 13.40
C VAL A 55 -2.36 -8.11 12.57
N GLY A 56 -1.68 -9.25 12.63
CA GLY A 56 -0.42 -9.48 11.91
C GLY A 56 0.84 -8.88 12.56
N HIS A 57 0.72 -8.25 13.73
CA HIS A 57 1.84 -7.57 14.40
C HIS A 57 2.41 -8.29 15.61
N LYS A 58 1.89 -9.48 15.95
CA LYS A 58 2.31 -10.27 17.11
C LYS A 58 3.76 -10.75 17.03
N GLU A 59 4.27 -10.91 15.81
CA GLU A 59 5.62 -11.40 15.52
C GLU A 59 6.61 -10.26 15.24
N CYS A 60 6.15 -9.01 15.21
CA CYS A 60 7.03 -7.86 15.01
C CYS A 60 7.97 -7.67 16.21
N THR A 61 9.26 -7.59 15.95
CA THR A 61 10.28 -7.27 16.96
C THR A 61 10.62 -5.78 16.89
N ILE A 62 11.61 -5.32 17.64
CA ILE A 62 12.06 -3.92 17.57
C ILE A 62 12.78 -3.67 16.24
N GLU A 63 13.46 -4.69 15.71
CA GLU A 63 14.31 -4.63 14.53
C GLU A 63 13.60 -5.12 13.26
N GLU A 64 12.55 -5.94 13.40
CA GLU A 64 11.91 -6.58 12.26
C GLU A 64 10.40 -6.31 12.23
N TYR A 65 9.95 -5.76 11.12
CA TYR A 65 8.53 -5.64 10.81
C TYR A 65 8.04 -6.92 10.14
N ALA A 66 7.83 -7.96 10.96
CA ALA A 66 7.44 -9.31 10.52
C ALA A 66 6.32 -9.33 9.47
N ARG A 67 5.33 -8.44 9.57
CA ARG A 67 4.21 -8.34 8.63
C ARG A 67 4.62 -8.00 7.17
N ASN A 68 5.69 -7.22 6.96
CA ASN A 68 6.18 -6.91 5.60
C ASN A 68 7.43 -7.71 5.20
N ASN A 69 7.97 -8.56 6.09
CA ASN A 69 9.07 -9.46 5.74
C ASN A 69 8.52 -10.63 4.92
N ILE A 70 8.30 -10.36 3.63
CA ILE A 70 7.85 -11.34 2.67
C ILE A 70 9.05 -11.84 1.89
N ASP A 71 9.26 -13.15 1.95
CA ASP A 71 10.20 -13.83 1.08
C ASP A 71 9.63 -13.83 -0.34
N ALA A 72 10.20 -12.98 -1.19
CA ALA A 72 9.81 -12.84 -2.59
C ALA A 72 9.93 -14.16 -3.37
N SER A 73 10.76 -15.12 -2.91
CA SER A 73 10.93 -16.41 -3.58
C SER A 73 9.82 -17.41 -3.28
N THR A 74 9.15 -17.28 -2.13
CA THR A 74 8.07 -18.18 -1.70
C THR A 74 6.69 -17.52 -1.69
N TYR A 75 6.61 -16.21 -1.95
CA TYR A 75 5.36 -15.48 -1.94
C TYR A 75 4.38 -15.97 -3.01
N GLN A 76 3.17 -16.31 -2.58
CA GLN A 76 2.04 -16.60 -3.44
C GLN A 76 0.92 -15.59 -3.20
N GLN A 77 0.42 -15.00 -4.29
CA GLN A 77 -0.75 -14.15 -4.27
C GLN A 77 -1.94 -14.90 -3.68
N THR A 78 -2.69 -14.24 -2.81
CA THR A 78 -3.90 -14.84 -2.24
C THR A 78 -5.01 -14.89 -3.29
N HIS A 79 -5.91 -15.85 -3.12
CA HIS A 79 -7.13 -15.98 -3.90
C HIS A 79 -8.33 -15.67 -3.00
N ILE A 80 -9.37 -15.10 -3.60
CA ILE A 80 -10.69 -14.98 -2.96
C ILE A 80 -11.64 -16.07 -3.48
N CYS A 81 -11.38 -16.59 -4.68
CA CYS A 81 -12.09 -17.72 -5.23
C CYS A 81 -11.55 -19.04 -4.68
N ASP A 82 -12.37 -20.08 -4.72
CA ASP A 82 -12.01 -21.43 -4.29
C ASP A 82 -10.94 -22.08 -5.19
N SER A 83 -10.76 -21.57 -6.40
CA SER A 83 -9.73 -22.03 -7.33
C SER A 83 -8.38 -21.37 -7.04
N ARG A 84 -7.39 -22.19 -6.67
CA ARG A 84 -5.98 -21.79 -6.56
C ARG A 84 -5.29 -21.59 -7.93
N GLN A 85 -6.01 -21.76 -9.03
CA GLN A 85 -5.49 -21.65 -10.40
C GLN A 85 -6.29 -20.63 -11.22
N CYS A 86 -6.85 -19.60 -10.60
CA CYS A 86 -7.50 -18.55 -11.38
C CYS A 86 -6.48 -17.88 -12.31
N GLN A 87 -6.94 -17.47 -13.49
CA GLN A 87 -6.11 -16.79 -14.49
C GLN A 87 -5.41 -15.57 -13.87
N LYS A 88 -4.14 -15.37 -14.23
CA LYS A 88 -3.44 -14.10 -13.96
C LYS A 88 -3.68 -13.12 -15.09
N LEU A 89 -3.99 -11.89 -14.72
CA LEU A 89 -4.11 -10.78 -15.64
C LEU A 89 -2.88 -9.89 -15.55
N LEU A 90 -2.26 -9.65 -16.71
CA LEU A 90 -1.12 -8.78 -16.86
C LEU A 90 -1.55 -7.54 -17.65
N PRO A 91 -1.13 -6.33 -17.25
CA PRO A 91 -1.29 -5.15 -18.07
C PRO A 91 -0.29 -5.20 -19.24
N ASN A 92 -0.54 -4.43 -20.29
CA ASN A 92 0.45 -4.26 -21.34
C ASN A 92 1.65 -3.47 -20.78
N LEU A 93 2.77 -4.18 -20.54
CA LEU A 93 3.96 -3.63 -19.93
C LEU A 93 4.52 -2.43 -20.72
N GLU A 94 4.57 -2.52 -22.04
CA GLU A 94 5.12 -1.44 -22.88
C GLU A 94 4.24 -0.19 -22.83
N GLU A 95 2.91 -0.34 -22.74
CA GLU A 95 2.01 0.80 -22.55
C GLU A 95 2.22 1.47 -21.20
N VAL A 96 2.34 0.68 -20.11
CA VAL A 96 2.64 1.20 -18.77
C VAL A 96 3.96 1.98 -18.78
N MET A 97 5.01 1.38 -19.34
CA MET A 97 6.32 2.01 -19.43
C MET A 97 6.30 3.27 -20.31
N GLY A 98 5.59 3.26 -21.43
CA GLY A 98 5.41 4.42 -22.30
C GLY A 98 4.79 5.61 -21.56
N ILE A 99 3.71 5.36 -20.81
CA ILE A 99 3.03 6.40 -20.02
C ILE A 99 3.96 6.98 -18.94
N LEU A 100 4.71 6.13 -18.25
CA LEU A 100 5.65 6.56 -17.21
C LEU A 100 6.82 7.38 -17.76
N ARG A 101 7.33 7.04 -18.95
CA ARG A 101 8.40 7.80 -19.63
C ARG A 101 7.96 9.22 -19.97
N GLU A 102 6.68 9.41 -20.30
CA GLU A 102 6.04 10.73 -20.51
C GLU A 102 5.70 11.45 -19.19
N ILE A 103 6.09 10.89 -18.04
CA ILE A 103 5.82 11.45 -16.70
C ILE A 103 4.31 11.55 -16.43
N GLU A 104 3.52 10.68 -17.05
CA GLU A 104 2.07 10.55 -16.81
C GLU A 104 1.76 9.38 -15.86
N ILE A 105 0.48 9.23 -15.50
CA ILE A 105 0.04 8.23 -14.53
C ILE A 105 -0.67 7.09 -15.27
N PRO A 106 -0.14 5.85 -15.25
CA PRO A 106 -0.80 4.71 -15.87
C PRO A 106 -2.01 4.27 -15.04
N ILE A 107 -3.18 4.20 -15.67
CA ILE A 107 -4.46 3.83 -15.05
C ILE A 107 -4.95 2.52 -15.66
N ILE A 108 -5.36 1.61 -14.79
CA ILE A 108 -5.88 0.30 -15.15
C ILE A 108 -7.40 0.31 -15.16
N CYS A 109 -7.98 -0.40 -16.12
CA CYS A 109 -9.40 -0.68 -16.23
C CYS A 109 -9.59 -2.17 -16.54
N LEU A 110 -10.51 -2.82 -15.85
CA LEU A 110 -10.92 -4.19 -16.17
C LEU A 110 -12.01 -4.14 -17.25
N GLU A 111 -11.77 -4.77 -18.39
CA GLU A 111 -12.78 -5.02 -19.41
C GLU A 111 -13.04 -6.51 -19.54
N THR A 112 -14.32 -6.88 -19.62
CA THR A 112 -14.73 -8.25 -19.95
C THR A 112 -15.47 -8.24 -21.28
N LEU A 113 -14.89 -8.86 -22.30
CA LEU A 113 -15.47 -8.97 -23.64
C LEU A 113 -15.65 -10.46 -23.97
N ASN A 114 -16.86 -10.87 -24.34
CA ASN A 114 -17.19 -12.26 -24.68
C ASN A 114 -16.79 -13.30 -23.62
N GLY A 115 -16.78 -12.90 -22.34
CA GLY A 115 -16.38 -13.78 -21.22
C GLY A 115 -14.87 -13.81 -20.93
N GLU A 116 -14.05 -13.11 -21.73
CA GLU A 116 -12.62 -12.95 -21.46
C GLU A 116 -12.34 -11.60 -20.79
N SER A 117 -11.71 -11.66 -19.63
CA SER A 117 -11.32 -10.49 -18.85
C SER A 117 -9.89 -10.06 -19.19
N ARG A 118 -9.68 -8.77 -19.44
CA ARG A 118 -8.38 -8.17 -19.75
C ARG A 118 -8.19 -6.82 -19.06
N LEU A 119 -6.94 -6.46 -18.84
CA LEU A 119 -6.56 -5.16 -18.31
C LEU A 119 -6.29 -4.20 -19.46
N ILE A 120 -7.00 -3.07 -19.46
CA ILE A 120 -6.74 -1.94 -20.34
C ILE A 120 -5.92 -0.90 -19.60
N VAL A 121 -4.85 -0.43 -20.23
CA VAL A 121 -4.00 0.63 -19.70
C VAL A 121 -4.36 1.94 -20.39
N SER A 122 -4.46 3.01 -19.62
CA SER A 122 -4.71 4.37 -20.15
C SER A 122 -3.91 5.39 -19.36
N ALA A 123 -3.52 6.48 -20.00
CA ALA A 123 -2.82 7.55 -19.30
C ALA A 123 -3.81 8.47 -18.55
N SER A 124 -3.38 8.99 -17.41
CA SER A 124 -3.96 10.17 -16.78
C SER A 124 -2.88 11.24 -16.67
N SER A 125 -3.17 12.42 -17.22
CA SER A 125 -2.28 13.55 -17.13
C SER A 125 -2.20 14.08 -15.69
N LYS A 126 -1.04 14.59 -15.29
CA LYS A 126 -0.84 15.24 -13.99
C LYS A 126 -1.42 16.66 -13.94
N SER A 127 -1.48 17.35 -15.09
CA SER A 127 -1.99 18.73 -15.19
C SER A 127 -3.52 18.78 -15.27
N LEU A 128 -4.14 17.77 -15.86
CA LEU A 128 -5.58 17.57 -15.89
C LEU A 128 -5.92 16.13 -15.50
N PRO A 129 -5.98 15.83 -14.19
CA PRO A 129 -6.25 14.50 -13.70
C PRO A 129 -7.57 13.93 -14.22
N GLY A 130 -7.51 12.70 -14.73
CA GLY A 130 -8.70 11.92 -14.99
C GLY A 130 -9.33 11.40 -13.70
N ASN A 131 -10.52 10.83 -13.81
CA ASN A 131 -11.18 10.17 -12.68
C ASN A 131 -10.66 8.73 -12.53
N TYR A 132 -10.03 8.43 -11.40
CA TYR A 132 -9.58 7.10 -11.00
C TYR A 132 -9.45 6.98 -9.46
N PHE A 133 -9.37 5.74 -8.99
CA PHE A 133 -9.09 5.38 -7.60
C PHE A 133 -7.63 4.99 -7.44
N ALA A 134 -6.93 5.52 -6.44
CA ALA A 134 -5.60 5.01 -6.08
C ALA A 134 -5.73 3.99 -4.95
N ILE A 135 -5.16 2.81 -5.15
CA ILE A 135 -5.19 1.71 -4.19
C ILE A 135 -3.77 1.53 -3.64
N SER A 136 -3.59 1.86 -2.37
CA SER A 136 -2.36 1.69 -1.61
C SER A 136 -2.45 0.38 -0.82
N HIS A 137 -2.24 -0.77 -1.47
CA HIS A 137 -2.30 -2.06 -0.78
C HIS A 137 -0.92 -2.57 -0.37
N VAL A 138 -0.82 -3.07 0.86
CA VAL A 138 0.43 -3.66 1.36
C VAL A 138 0.54 -5.12 0.92
N TRP A 139 1.77 -5.58 0.66
CA TRP A 139 2.06 -6.98 0.27
C TRP A 139 1.47 -7.99 1.27
N ALA A 140 1.40 -7.59 2.55
CA ALA A 140 0.85 -8.35 3.67
C ALA A 140 -0.61 -8.78 3.48
N ASP A 141 -1.36 -8.08 2.64
CA ASP A 141 -2.78 -8.37 2.41
C ASP A 141 -2.99 -9.36 1.26
N GLY A 142 -1.91 -9.95 0.76
CA GLY A 142 -1.95 -11.02 -0.23
C GLY A 142 -2.02 -10.56 -1.70
N LEU A 143 -1.90 -9.25 -1.95
CA LEU A 143 -1.91 -8.64 -3.28
C LEU A 143 -0.52 -8.39 -3.89
N GLY A 144 0.53 -8.97 -3.33
CA GLY A 144 1.91 -8.79 -3.79
C GLY A 144 2.11 -9.19 -5.25
N GLY A 145 3.12 -8.66 -5.93
CA GLY A 145 3.37 -8.93 -7.34
C GLY A 145 4.25 -7.86 -8.01
N SER A 146 4.21 -7.81 -9.33
CA SER A 146 4.79 -6.73 -10.14
C SER A 146 4.06 -6.65 -11.47
N THR A 147 4.29 -5.56 -12.23
CA THR A 147 3.62 -5.33 -13.51
C THR A 147 3.81 -6.51 -14.47
N GLU A 148 4.96 -7.19 -14.39
CA GLU A 148 5.35 -8.32 -15.22
C GLU A 148 4.75 -9.66 -14.78
N ILE A 149 4.33 -9.77 -13.53
CA ILE A 149 3.72 -10.99 -12.98
C ILE A 149 2.18 -10.87 -13.02
N GLY A 150 1.67 -9.65 -12.92
CA GLY A 150 0.24 -9.36 -12.90
C GLY A 150 -0.44 -9.73 -11.58
N LEU A 151 -1.77 -9.74 -11.60
CA LEU A 151 -2.62 -10.10 -10.45
C LEU A 151 -3.59 -11.22 -10.82
N ASN A 152 -3.91 -12.05 -9.84
CA ASN A 152 -4.98 -13.04 -9.94
C ASN A 152 -6.32 -12.38 -10.31
N LEU A 153 -7.03 -12.91 -11.32
CA LEU A 153 -8.30 -12.39 -11.83
C LEU A 153 -9.31 -12.11 -10.71
N CYS A 154 -9.45 -13.03 -9.75
CA CYS A 154 -10.39 -12.86 -8.64
C CYS A 154 -10.09 -11.62 -7.77
N GLN A 155 -8.81 -11.24 -7.65
CA GLN A 155 -8.40 -10.04 -6.94
C GLN A 155 -8.71 -8.79 -7.78
N VAL A 156 -8.37 -8.80 -9.07
CA VAL A 156 -8.68 -7.70 -9.99
C VAL A 156 -10.19 -7.43 -10.02
N GLU A 157 -11.02 -8.47 -10.10
CA GLU A 157 -12.48 -8.34 -10.06
C GLU A 157 -12.98 -7.79 -8.73
N ARG A 158 -12.36 -8.17 -7.59
CA ARG A 158 -12.69 -7.58 -6.30
C ARG A 158 -12.35 -6.09 -6.27
N LEU A 159 -11.15 -5.71 -6.68
CA LEU A 159 -10.73 -4.31 -6.71
C LEU A 159 -11.65 -3.49 -7.63
N SER A 160 -11.94 -4.02 -8.82
CA SER A 160 -12.89 -3.42 -9.76
C SER A 160 -14.28 -3.23 -9.14
N ARG A 161 -14.83 -4.27 -8.48
CA ARG A 161 -16.12 -4.19 -7.77
C ARG A 161 -16.11 -3.18 -6.63
N LEU A 162 -15.05 -3.13 -5.83
CA LEU A 162 -14.91 -2.14 -4.75
C LEU A 162 -14.94 -0.72 -5.31
N CYS A 163 -14.13 -0.44 -6.33
CA CYS A 163 -14.11 0.87 -6.99
C CYS A 163 -15.45 1.22 -7.65
N SER A 164 -16.13 0.25 -8.29
CA SER A 164 -17.46 0.46 -8.88
C SER A 164 -18.54 0.70 -7.82
N SER A 165 -18.46 0.07 -6.65
CA SER A 165 -19.44 0.29 -5.57
C SER A 165 -19.43 1.71 -4.99
N LEU A 166 -18.33 2.44 -5.18
CA LEU A 166 -18.12 3.80 -4.69
C LEU A 166 -18.63 4.90 -5.65
N LYS A 167 -18.99 4.57 -6.90
CA LYS A 167 -19.46 5.54 -7.90
C LYS A 167 -20.65 5.04 -8.72
N THR A 168 -21.52 5.97 -9.11
CA THR A 168 -22.69 5.73 -9.97
C THR A 168 -22.37 5.69 -11.46
N THR A 169 -21.19 6.15 -11.90
CA THR A 169 -20.69 6.12 -13.30
C THR A 169 -19.15 6.31 -13.31
N PRO A 170 -18.35 5.71 -14.23
CA PRO A 170 -18.68 4.93 -15.44
C PRO A 170 -18.86 3.41 -15.17
N PRO A 171 -19.32 2.62 -16.16
CA PRO A 171 -19.55 1.18 -16.02
C PRO A 171 -18.31 0.35 -15.70
N THR A 172 -17.11 0.89 -15.93
CA THR A 172 -15.83 0.22 -15.63
C THR A 172 -15.02 1.04 -14.63
N ALA A 173 -14.62 0.39 -13.53
CA ALA A 173 -13.77 1.00 -12.52
C ALA A 173 -12.37 1.26 -13.08
N ARG A 174 -11.95 2.53 -12.99
CA ARG A 174 -10.59 2.99 -13.30
C ARG A 174 -9.80 3.08 -12.00
N PHE A 175 -8.71 2.35 -11.89
CA PHE A 175 -7.90 2.35 -10.68
C PHE A 175 -6.40 2.29 -10.99
N TRP A 176 -5.62 2.78 -10.04
CA TRP A 176 -4.18 2.66 -9.99
C TRP A 176 -3.83 1.74 -8.82
N VAL A 177 -2.92 0.79 -9.06
CA VAL A 177 -2.33 -0.04 -8.00
C VAL A 177 -0.87 -0.27 -8.35
N ASP A 178 0.01 -0.12 -7.36
CA ASP A 178 1.46 -0.20 -7.52
C ASP A 178 1.92 -1.48 -8.24
N TYR A 179 1.34 -2.64 -7.94
CA TYR A 179 1.69 -3.92 -8.58
C TYR A 179 1.39 -4.00 -10.07
N LEU A 180 0.48 -3.19 -10.60
CA LEU A 180 0.18 -3.19 -12.04
C LEU A 180 0.80 -1.98 -12.73
N CYS A 181 1.09 -0.92 -11.99
CA CYS A 181 1.48 0.37 -12.54
C CYS A 181 2.96 0.73 -12.32
N ILE A 182 3.72 -0.07 -11.58
CA ILE A 182 5.15 0.16 -11.31
C ILE A 182 5.97 -1.04 -11.84
N PRO A 183 6.52 -0.94 -13.06
CA PRO A 183 7.35 -2.00 -13.63
C PRO A 183 8.69 -2.08 -12.89
N ARG A 184 9.22 -3.30 -12.75
CA ARG A 184 10.50 -3.60 -12.09
C ARG A 184 11.60 -4.00 -13.07
N THR A 185 11.27 -4.22 -14.34
CA THR A 185 12.24 -4.63 -15.38
C THR A 185 13.19 -3.52 -15.84
N ASP A 186 12.77 -2.26 -15.76
CA ASP A 186 13.58 -1.10 -16.15
C ASP A 186 13.85 -0.20 -14.93
N PRO A 187 15.11 -0.11 -14.46
CA PRO A 187 15.46 0.70 -13.30
C PRO A 187 15.13 2.20 -13.45
N HIS A 188 15.24 2.76 -14.66
CA HIS A 188 14.97 4.18 -14.89
C HIS A 188 13.48 4.46 -14.78
N VAL A 189 12.66 3.65 -15.44
CA VAL A 189 11.20 3.76 -15.38
C VAL A 189 10.68 3.48 -13.97
N TYR A 190 11.25 2.50 -13.27
CA TYR A 190 10.95 2.21 -11.87
C TYR A 190 11.17 3.44 -10.97
N ILE A 191 12.33 4.09 -11.07
CA ILE A 191 12.62 5.30 -10.29
C ILE A 191 11.66 6.43 -10.66
N GLN A 192 11.36 6.63 -11.95
CA GLN A 192 10.38 7.64 -12.38
C GLN A 192 9.00 7.41 -11.76
N ALA A 193 8.53 6.15 -11.74
CA ALA A 193 7.26 5.79 -11.12
C ALA A 193 7.26 6.08 -9.62
N LEU A 194 8.35 5.76 -8.90
CA LEU A 194 8.48 6.04 -7.47
C LEU A 194 8.49 7.55 -7.17
N VAL A 195 9.21 8.34 -7.94
CA VAL A 195 9.23 9.81 -7.78
C VAL A 195 7.84 10.39 -8.04
N GLY A 196 7.10 9.86 -9.00
CA GLY A 196 5.75 10.28 -9.37
C GLY A 196 4.63 9.77 -8.45
N ILE A 197 4.92 8.89 -7.47
CA ILE A 197 3.89 8.21 -6.68
C ILE A 197 3.05 9.19 -5.86
N ARG A 198 3.64 10.29 -5.41
CA ARG A 198 2.93 11.36 -4.69
C ARG A 198 1.83 11.96 -5.56
N ASP A 199 2.12 12.20 -6.84
CA ASP A 199 1.17 12.79 -7.78
C ASP A 199 -0.02 11.87 -8.03
N VAL A 200 0.19 10.55 -7.98
CA VAL A 200 -0.89 9.55 -8.06
C VAL A 200 -1.91 9.78 -6.96
N TYR A 201 -1.47 9.81 -5.70
CA TYR A 201 -2.38 9.95 -4.57
C TYR A 201 -3.05 11.33 -4.50
N ILE A 202 -2.33 12.40 -4.88
CA ILE A 202 -2.89 13.76 -4.91
C ILE A 202 -3.97 13.90 -5.99
N ASN A 203 -3.75 13.29 -7.15
CA ASN A 203 -4.62 13.43 -8.31
C ASN A 203 -5.76 12.40 -8.36
N ALA A 204 -5.73 11.39 -7.49
CA ALA A 204 -6.79 10.39 -7.41
C ALA A 204 -8.09 11.01 -6.89
N SER A 205 -9.22 10.56 -7.43
CA SER A 205 -10.53 10.98 -6.93
C SER A 205 -10.83 10.44 -5.52
N SER A 206 -10.22 9.31 -5.17
CA SER A 206 -10.29 8.70 -3.84
C SER A 206 -9.09 7.78 -3.66
N VAL A 207 -8.63 7.65 -2.42
CA VAL A 207 -7.52 6.77 -2.03
C VAL A 207 -8.05 5.70 -1.10
N TRP A 208 -7.63 4.46 -1.31
CA TRP A 208 -8.03 3.30 -0.52
C TRP A 208 -6.82 2.45 -0.13
#